data_AF-A0A7C2FAE4-F1
#
_entry.id   AF-A0A7C2FAE4-F1
#
_cell.length_a   1.000
_cell.length_b   1.000
_cell.length_c   1.000
_cell.angle_alpha   90.00
_cell.angle_beta   90.00
_cell.angle_gamma   90.00
#
_symmetry.space_group_name_H-M   'P 1'
#
loop_
_entity.id
_entity.type
_entity.pdbx_description
1 polymer ?
#
loop_
_entity_poly.entity_id
_entity_poly.type
_entity_poly.pdbx_seq_one_letter_code
_entity_poly.pdbx_strand_id
1 'polypeptide(L)'
;MGLEDQLRILRLFHILGAVTVAGAVIFNGLVILPALRRIPPAQATVVAQRVGTGLMYLGWAGLIVQGITGIARMERMGILRPFFTFEMFDTAYGRWLGLMVLAWLLWLVAAAIQTFWFRPLLLRRMPYTTTLRDLERRRATLERISTWQERLSYATIVLALLALLAGGLIHA
;
A
#
# COMPACT_ATOMS: atom_id res chain seq x y z
N MET A 1 -17.34 18.19 -22.06
CA MET A 1 -16.67 18.41 -20.75
C MET A 1 -15.31 19.03 -21.00
N GLY A 2 -15.02 20.17 -20.39
CA GLY A 2 -13.77 20.91 -20.64
C GLY A 2 -12.54 20.18 -20.08
N LEU A 3 -11.34 20.56 -20.53
CA LEU A 3 -10.09 20.01 -19.99
C LEU A 3 -9.96 20.28 -18.48
N GLU A 4 -10.38 21.46 -18.03
CA GLU A 4 -10.35 21.82 -16.63
C GLU A 4 -11.25 20.93 -15.77
N ASP A 5 -12.46 20.64 -16.23
CA ASP A 5 -13.39 19.71 -15.57
C ASP A 5 -12.79 18.31 -15.45
N GLN A 6 -12.13 17.83 -16.51
CA GLN A 6 -11.43 16.54 -16.50
C GLN A 6 -10.34 16.50 -15.43
N LEU A 7 -9.50 17.54 -15.36
CA LEU A 7 -8.42 17.62 -14.38
C LEU A 7 -8.95 17.72 -12.94
N ARG A 8 -10.08 18.42 -12.73
CA ARG A 8 -10.77 18.49 -11.42
C ARG A 8 -11.30 17.12 -10.99
N ILE A 9 -11.98 16.40 -11.88
CA ILE A 9 -12.51 15.06 -11.61
C ILE A 9 -11.37 14.07 -11.33
N LEU A 10 -10.32 14.07 -12.16
CA LEU A 10 -9.17 13.18 -11.97
C LEU A 10 -8.47 13.47 -10.63
N ARG A 11 -8.30 14.73 -10.26
CA ARG A 11 -7.73 15.12 -8.96
C ARG A 11 -8.62 14.67 -7.80
N LEU A 12 -9.94 14.81 -7.90
CA LEU A 12 -10.87 14.33 -6.87
C LEU A 12 -10.69 12.82 -6.65
N PHE A 13 -10.78 12.02 -7.70
CA PHE A 13 -10.60 10.56 -7.58
C PHE A 13 -9.18 10.18 -7.11
N HIS A 14 -8.15 10.91 -7.54
CA HIS A 14 -6.79 10.70 -7.08
C HIS A 14 -6.65 10.90 -5.56
N ILE A 15 -7.23 11.99 -5.02
CA ILE A 15 -7.24 12.27 -3.58
C ILE A 15 -8.08 11.24 -2.83
N LEU A 16 -9.25 10.86 -3.34
CA LEU A 16 -10.09 9.82 -2.72
C LEU A 16 -9.37 8.47 -2.66
N GLY A 17 -8.68 8.09 -3.74
CA GLY A 17 -7.83 6.90 -3.80
C GLY A 17 -6.73 6.96 -2.74
N ALA A 18 -5.99 8.07 -2.70
CA ALA A 18 -4.91 8.31 -1.74
C ALA A 18 -5.37 8.25 -0.28
N VAL A 19 -6.48 8.92 0.07
CA VAL A 19 -7.03 8.89 1.43
C VAL A 19 -7.51 7.49 1.80
N THR A 20 -8.13 6.77 0.86
CA THR A 20 -8.63 5.41 1.09
C THR A 20 -7.48 4.44 1.37
N VAL A 21 -6.45 4.41 0.52
CA VAL A 21 -5.30 3.52 0.71
C VAL A 21 -4.47 3.92 1.93
N ALA A 22 -4.17 5.21 2.10
CA ALA A 22 -3.38 5.66 3.25
C ALA A 22 -4.13 5.40 4.56
N GLY A 23 -5.43 5.73 4.59
CA GLY A 23 -6.30 5.43 5.72
C GLY A 23 -6.32 3.94 6.05
N ALA A 24 -6.47 3.06 5.05
CA ALA A 24 -6.48 1.62 5.28
C ALA A 24 -5.17 1.09 5.89
N VAL A 25 -4.02 1.53 5.38
CA VAL A 25 -2.71 1.04 5.84
C VAL A 25 -2.34 1.62 7.21
N ILE A 26 -2.62 2.90 7.45
CA ILE A 26 -2.43 3.55 8.75
C ILE A 26 -3.35 2.91 9.80
N PHE A 27 -4.63 2.73 9.48
CA PHE A 27 -5.58 2.09 10.39
C PHE A 27 -5.19 0.64 10.70
N ASN A 28 -4.76 -0.13 9.68
CA ASN A 28 -4.27 -1.48 9.90
C ASN A 28 -3.08 -1.51 10.87
N GLY A 29 -2.03 -0.74 10.58
CA GLY A 29 -0.77 -0.81 11.34
C GLY A 29 -0.84 -0.16 12.72
N LEU A 30 -1.55 0.95 12.88
CA LEU A 30 -1.56 1.73 14.13
C LEU A 30 -2.76 1.43 15.04
N VAL A 31 -3.85 0.87 14.50
CA VAL A 31 -5.07 0.59 15.28
C VAL A 31 -5.31 -0.92 15.39
N ILE A 32 -5.43 -1.62 14.26
CA ILE A 32 -5.82 -3.03 14.24
C ILE A 32 -4.71 -3.93 14.80
N LEU A 33 -3.48 -3.83 14.31
CA LEU A 33 -2.38 -4.68 14.78
C LEU A 33 -2.16 -4.57 16.30
N PRO A 34 -2.08 -3.37 16.90
CA PRO A 34 -1.95 -3.22 18.35
C PRO A 34 -3.15 -3.76 19.13
N ALA A 35 -4.37 -3.58 18.62
CA ALA A 35 -5.58 -4.11 19.27
C ALA A 35 -5.59 -5.65 19.30
N LEU A 36 -5.19 -6.30 18.20
CA LEU A 36 -5.14 -7.76 18.10
C LEU A 36 -4.20 -8.41 19.12
N ARG A 37 -3.12 -7.72 19.50
CA ARG A 37 -2.15 -8.21 20.52
C ARG A 37 -2.77 -8.38 21.91
N ARG A 38 -3.92 -7.76 22.17
CA ARG A 38 -4.62 -7.82 23.46
C ARG A 38 -5.70 -8.89 23.51
N ILE A 39 -5.96 -9.57 22.40
CA ILE A 39 -7.04 -10.55 22.26
C ILE A 39 -6.43 -11.98 22.31
N PRO A 40 -7.10 -12.96 22.93
CA PRO A 40 -6.67 -14.36 22.87
C PRO A 40 -6.40 -14.84 21.43
N PRO A 41 -5.33 -15.61 21.16
CA PRO A 41 -4.84 -15.89 19.81
C PRO A 41 -5.88 -16.44 18.82
N ALA A 42 -6.76 -17.33 19.30
CA ALA A 42 -7.82 -17.93 18.49
C ALA A 42 -8.82 -16.87 17.98
N GLN A 43 -9.23 -15.95 18.86
CA GLN A 43 -10.16 -14.88 18.52
C GLN A 43 -9.48 -13.81 17.66
N ALA A 44 -8.23 -13.46 17.99
CA ALA A 44 -7.42 -12.51 17.22
C ALA A 44 -7.28 -12.94 15.75
N THR A 45 -7.09 -14.23 15.50
CA THR A 45 -6.95 -14.78 14.14
C THR A 45 -8.22 -14.56 13.30
N VAL A 46 -9.40 -14.79 13.88
CA VAL A 46 -10.69 -14.61 13.17
C VAL A 46 -10.92 -13.13 12.83
N VAL A 47 -10.67 -12.24 13.79
CA VAL A 47 -10.80 -10.79 13.59
C VAL A 47 -9.80 -10.30 12.54
N ALA A 48 -8.54 -10.72 12.65
CA ALA A 48 -7.48 -10.38 11.70
C ALA A 48 -7.82 -10.82 10.27
N GLN A 49 -8.42 -12.00 10.09
CA GLN A 49 -8.84 -12.47 8.78
C GLN A 49 -9.96 -11.62 8.17
N ARG A 50 -11.01 -11.31 8.95
CA ARG A 50 -12.15 -10.53 8.45
C ARG A 50 -11.76 -9.08 8.14
N VAL A 51 -11.15 -8.40 9.12
CA VAL A 51 -10.74 -7.00 8.98
C VAL A 51 -9.62 -6.88 7.96
N GLY A 52 -8.61 -7.75 8.02
CA GLY A 52 -7.48 -7.73 7.09
C GLY A 52 -7.89 -7.97 5.63
N THR A 53 -8.91 -8.80 5.38
CA THR A 53 -9.43 -9.01 4.01
C THR A 53 -10.16 -7.78 3.50
N GLY A 54 -10.99 -7.12 4.32
CA GLY A 54 -11.66 -5.89 3.95
C GLY A 54 -10.67 -4.75 3.67
N LEU A 55 -9.68 -4.55 4.56
CA LEU A 55 -8.65 -3.54 4.40
C LEU A 55 -7.74 -3.83 3.19
N MET A 56 -7.48 -5.10 2.87
CA MET A 56 -6.76 -5.49 1.66
C MET A 56 -7.51 -5.03 0.41
N TYR A 57 -8.82 -5.28 0.32
CA TYR A 57 -9.60 -4.84 -0.85
C TYR A 57 -9.66 -3.31 -0.97
N LEU A 58 -9.88 -2.60 0.14
CA LEU A 58 -9.86 -1.13 0.16
C LEU A 58 -8.49 -0.58 -0.24
N GLY A 59 -7.41 -1.18 0.26
CA GLY A 59 -6.04 -0.81 -0.07
C GLY A 59 -5.75 -0.95 -1.57
N TRP A 60 -6.10 -2.10 -2.16
CA TRP A 60 -5.93 -2.32 -3.60
C TRP A 60 -6.80 -1.39 -4.45
N ALA A 61 -8.06 -1.19 -4.09
CA ALA A 61 -8.94 -0.27 -4.78
C ALA A 61 -8.36 1.15 -4.78
N GLY A 62 -7.90 1.64 -3.61
CA GLY A 62 -7.27 2.95 -3.48
C GLY A 62 -5.98 3.08 -4.29
N LEU A 63 -5.08 2.08 -4.24
CA LEU A 63 -3.83 2.08 -5.04
C LEU A 63 -4.11 2.15 -6.53
N ILE A 64 -5.07 1.36 -7.03
CA ILE A 64 -5.43 1.32 -8.45
C ILE A 64 -6.04 2.66 -8.88
N VAL A 65 -7.01 3.17 -8.12
CA VAL A 65 -7.63 4.47 -8.41
C VAL A 65 -6.58 5.58 -8.43
N GLN A 66 -5.68 5.62 -7.44
CA GLN A 66 -4.61 6.60 -7.36
C GLN A 66 -3.65 6.50 -8.56
N GLY A 67 -3.23 5.29 -8.93
CA GLY A 67 -2.35 5.06 -10.09
C GLY A 67 -2.98 5.49 -11.41
N ILE A 68 -4.20 5.00 -11.70
CA ILE A 68 -4.90 5.30 -12.95
C ILE A 68 -5.15 6.81 -13.09
N THR A 69 -5.66 7.44 -12.03
CA THR A 69 -5.96 8.89 -12.06
C THR A 69 -4.71 9.74 -12.12
N GLY A 70 -3.61 9.32 -11.49
CA GLY A 70 -2.33 10.02 -11.54
C GLY A 70 -1.75 10.02 -12.96
N ILE A 71 -1.68 8.84 -13.59
CA ILE A 71 -1.20 8.68 -14.98
C ILE A 71 -2.09 9.46 -15.95
N ALA A 72 -3.42 9.31 -15.83
CA ALA A 72 -4.37 10.03 -16.68
C ALA A 72 -4.22 11.56 -16.55
N ARG A 73 -3.98 12.07 -15.34
CA ARG A 73 -3.77 13.50 -15.11
C ARG A 73 -2.46 13.99 -15.72
N MET A 74 -1.38 13.23 -15.61
CA MET A 74 -0.11 13.53 -16.26
C MET A 74 -0.24 13.60 -17.79
N GLU A 75 -0.98 12.65 -18.38
CA GLU A 75 -1.24 12.64 -19.83
C GLU A 75 -2.05 13.87 -20.27
N ARG A 76 -3.12 14.20 -19.54
CA ARG A 76 -3.97 15.37 -19.84
C ARG A 76 -3.26 16.70 -19.67
N MET A 77 -2.25 16.77 -18.79
CA MET A 77 -1.40 17.95 -18.62
C MET A 77 -0.22 17.98 -19.63
N GLY A 78 -0.07 16.97 -20.48
CA GLY A 78 1.03 16.87 -21.44
C GLY A 78 2.40 16.58 -20.81
N ILE A 79 2.43 16.24 -19.52
CA ILE A 79 3.68 16.03 -18.75
C ILE A 79 4.08 14.56 -18.63
N LEU A 80 3.27 13.62 -19.12
CA LEU A 80 3.59 12.19 -19.01
C LEU A 80 4.87 11.82 -19.76
N ARG A 81 5.05 12.27 -21.00
CA ARG A 81 6.30 12.01 -21.75
C ARG A 81 7.49 12.77 -21.16
N PRO A 82 7.41 14.09 -20.88
CA PRO A 82 8.48 14.82 -20.19
C PRO A 82 8.87 14.24 -18.84
N PHE A 83 7.96 13.59 -18.11
CA PHE A 83 8.29 12.98 -16.83
C PHE A 83 9.39 11.90 -16.92
N PHE A 84 9.56 11.28 -18.10
CA PHE A 84 10.63 10.31 -18.33
C PHE A 84 11.94 10.93 -18.79
N THR A 85 12.02 12.26 -18.91
CA THR A 85 13.26 12.98 -19.20
C THR A 85 13.86 13.54 -17.90
N PHE A 86 15.20 13.64 -17.85
CA PHE A 86 15.89 14.18 -16.67
C PHE A 86 15.58 15.67 -16.43
N GLU A 87 15.29 16.43 -17.48
CA GLU A 87 15.01 17.87 -17.45
C GLU A 87 13.82 18.23 -16.54
N MET A 88 12.81 17.36 -16.44
CA MET A 88 11.65 17.61 -15.58
C MET A 88 12.04 17.73 -14.10
N PHE A 89 13.08 17.00 -13.67
CA PHE A 89 13.55 16.94 -12.29
C PHE A 89 14.44 18.11 -11.88
N ASP A 90 14.79 19.00 -12.81
CA ASP A 90 15.47 20.27 -12.50
C ASP A 90 14.51 21.25 -11.81
N THR A 91 13.20 21.06 -11.99
CA THR A 91 12.16 21.86 -11.33
C THR A 91 11.76 21.28 -9.97
N ALA A 92 11.37 22.15 -9.02
CA ALA A 92 10.82 21.70 -7.74
C ALA A 92 9.56 20.85 -7.93
N TYR A 93 8.71 21.23 -8.90
CA TYR A 93 7.52 20.48 -9.29
C TYR A 93 7.86 19.03 -9.68
N GLY A 94 8.82 18.84 -10.59
CA GLY A 94 9.21 17.51 -11.06
C GLY A 94 9.84 16.65 -9.98
N ARG A 95 10.63 17.23 -9.06
CA ARG A 95 11.18 16.49 -7.91
C ARG A 95 10.10 15.97 -6.98
N TRP A 96 9.11 16.79 -6.62
CA TRP A 96 8.01 16.36 -5.75
C TRP A 96 7.09 15.35 -6.44
N LEU A 97 6.78 15.56 -7.73
CA LEU A 97 6.05 14.58 -8.53
C LEU A 97 6.80 13.25 -8.61
N GLY A 98 8.12 13.30 -8.84
CA GLY A 98 9.01 12.14 -8.84
C GLY A 98 8.99 11.37 -7.53
N LEU A 99 9.18 12.06 -6.41
CA LEU A 99 9.13 11.47 -5.08
C LEU A 99 7.76 10.82 -4.81
N MET A 100 6.66 11.48 -5.17
CA MET A 100 5.31 10.94 -5.01
C MET A 100 5.12 9.66 -5.82
N VAL A 101 5.51 9.66 -7.10
CA VAL A 101 5.39 8.49 -7.99
C VAL A 101 6.28 7.34 -7.50
N LEU A 102 7.52 7.63 -7.10
CA LEU A 102 8.45 6.62 -6.58
C LEU A 102 7.93 6.00 -5.28
N ALA A 103 7.46 6.83 -4.34
CA ALA A 103 6.89 6.34 -3.08
C ALA A 103 5.66 5.46 -3.34
N TRP A 104 4.77 5.88 -4.26
CA TRP A 104 3.61 5.09 -4.67
C TRP A 104 4.01 3.76 -5.34
N LEU A 105 5.02 3.74 -6.22
CA LEU A 105 5.51 2.52 -6.88
C LEU A 105 6.11 1.54 -5.87
N LEU A 106 6.98 2.01 -4.98
CA LEU A 106 7.56 1.17 -3.92
C LEU A 106 6.47 0.62 -3.00
N TRP A 107 5.44 1.42 -2.72
CA TRP A 107 4.29 0.99 -1.93
C TRP A 107 3.48 -0.09 -2.65
N LEU A 108 3.19 0.09 -3.95
CA LEU A 108 2.51 -0.90 -4.77
C LEU A 108 3.23 -2.25 -4.76
N VAL A 109 4.57 -2.23 -4.91
CA VAL A 109 5.40 -3.45 -4.85
C VAL A 109 5.34 -4.09 -3.46
N ALA A 110 5.48 -3.30 -2.38
CA ALA A 110 5.38 -3.81 -1.02
C ALA A 110 3.99 -4.39 -0.71
N ALA A 111 2.92 -3.78 -1.21
CA ALA A 111 1.55 -4.27 -1.08
C ALA A 111 1.34 -5.58 -1.87
N ALA A 112 1.92 -5.69 -3.07
CA ALA A 112 1.93 -6.90 -3.88
C ALA A 112 2.62 -8.06 -3.15
N ILE A 113 3.82 -7.84 -2.60
CA ILE A 113 4.56 -8.85 -1.85
C ILE A 113 3.75 -9.32 -0.62
N GLN A 114 3.18 -8.40 0.14
CA GLN A 114 2.36 -8.75 1.31
C GLN A 114 1.13 -9.58 0.92
N THR A 115 0.44 -9.19 -0.16
CA THR A 115 -0.81 -9.81 -0.59
C THR A 115 -0.60 -11.17 -1.24
N PHE A 116 0.34 -11.26 -2.17
CA PHE A 116 0.51 -12.43 -3.03
C PHE A 116 1.58 -13.40 -2.55
N TRP A 117 2.49 -12.98 -1.67
CA TRP A 117 3.53 -13.86 -1.13
C TRP A 117 3.29 -14.21 0.34
N PHE A 118 3.22 -13.21 1.22
CA PHE A 118 3.12 -13.47 2.67
C PHE A 118 1.77 -14.03 3.08
N ARG A 119 0.66 -13.42 2.63
CA ARG A 119 -0.69 -13.88 3.00
C ARG A 119 -0.97 -15.36 2.67
N PRO A 120 -0.74 -15.88 1.44
CA PRO A 120 -0.99 -17.29 1.16
C PRO A 120 -0.07 -18.22 1.96
N LEU A 121 1.17 -17.81 2.21
CA LEU A 121 2.13 -18.59 2.98
C LEU A 121 1.71 -18.75 4.45
N LEU A 122 1.13 -17.71 5.04
CA LEU A 122 0.62 -17.70 6.42
C LEU A 122 -0.70 -18.46 6.56
N LEU A 123 -1.55 -18.48 5.54
CA LEU A 123 -2.85 -19.16 5.56
C LEU A 123 -2.76 -20.67 5.26
N ARG A 124 -1.63 -21.14 4.73
CA ARG A 124 -1.43 -22.55 4.36
C ARG A 124 -1.41 -23.45 5.61
N ARG A 125 -2.42 -24.31 5.74
CA ARG A 125 -2.54 -25.30 6.82
C ARG A 125 -1.57 -26.47 6.62
N MET A 126 -1.13 -27.08 7.72
CA MET A 126 -0.28 -28.27 7.70
C MET A 126 -1.14 -29.53 7.53
N PRO A 127 -0.64 -30.58 6.83
CA PRO A 127 -1.26 -31.89 6.83
C PRO A 127 -1.32 -32.49 8.24
N TYR A 128 -2.34 -33.29 8.54
CA TYR A 128 -2.49 -33.92 9.85
C TYR A 128 -1.41 -34.98 10.16
N THR A 129 -0.63 -35.41 9.17
CA THR A 129 0.43 -36.42 9.27
C THR A 129 1.81 -35.85 9.59
N THR A 130 1.90 -34.57 9.98
CA THR A 130 3.18 -33.85 10.10
C THR A 130 3.91 -34.17 11.40
N THR A 131 5.21 -34.47 11.34
CA THR A 131 6.02 -34.78 12.53
C THR A 131 6.29 -33.54 13.40
N LEU A 132 6.63 -33.74 14.67
CA LEU A 132 6.98 -32.64 15.60
C LEU A 132 8.14 -31.77 15.08
N ARG A 133 9.13 -32.38 14.44
CA ARG A 133 10.27 -31.66 13.84
C ARG A 133 9.85 -30.74 12.69
N ASP A 134 8.88 -31.17 11.89
CA ASP A 134 8.33 -30.38 10.79
C ASP A 134 7.45 -29.23 11.31
N LEU A 135 6.74 -29.44 12.44
CA LEU A 135 6.00 -28.40 13.15
C LEU A 135 6.91 -27.29 13.68
N GLU A 136 8.04 -27.64 14.30
CA GLU A 136 9.02 -26.68 14.79
C GLU A 136 9.66 -25.86 13.66
N ARG A 137 10.11 -26.52 12.57
CA ARG A 137 10.64 -25.84 11.38
C ARG A 137 9.64 -24.88 10.77
N ARG A 138 8.36 -25.27 10.72
CA ARG A 138 7.29 -24.42 10.21
C ARG A 138 7.05 -23.21 11.11
N ARG A 139 7.04 -23.39 12.43
CA ARG A 139 6.89 -22.27 13.39
C ARG A 139 8.00 -21.25 13.22
N ALA A 140 9.27 -21.69 13.18
CA ALA A 140 10.41 -20.79 12.97
C ALA A 140 10.32 -20.01 11.63
N THR A 141 9.83 -20.67 10.58
CA THR A 141 9.61 -20.02 9.27
C THR A 141 8.49 -18.98 9.34
N LEU A 142 7.35 -19.32 9.97
CA LEU A 142 6.21 -18.42 10.12
C LEU A 142 6.54 -17.20 10.97
N GLU A 143 7.33 -17.39 12.04
CA GLU A 143 7.81 -16.30 12.89
C GLU A 143 8.67 -15.31 12.07
N ARG A 144 9.64 -15.82 11.30
CA ARG A 144 10.47 -14.98 10.42
C ARG A 144 9.63 -14.21 9.38
N ILE A 145 8.63 -14.86 8.78
CA ILE A 145 7.73 -14.21 7.82
C ILE A 145 6.89 -13.14 8.50
N SER A 146 6.39 -13.42 9.70
CA SER A 146 5.59 -12.47 10.48
C SER A 146 6.40 -11.20 10.82
N THR A 147 7.68 -11.34 11.19
CA THR A 147 8.57 -10.19 11.42
C THR A 147 8.78 -9.36 10.14
N TRP A 148 8.99 -10.02 8.99
CA TRP A 148 9.13 -9.32 7.71
C TRP A 148 7.84 -8.63 7.28
N GLN A 149 6.69 -9.25 7.50
CA GLN A 149 5.39 -8.66 7.21
C GLN A 149 5.15 -7.41 8.07
N GLU A 150 5.50 -7.45 9.35
CA GLU A 150 5.39 -6.28 10.24
C GLU A 150 6.29 -5.13 9.77
N ARG A 151 7.55 -5.43 9.41
CA ARG A 151 8.47 -4.42 8.84
C ARG A 151 7.93 -3.82 7.55
N LEU A 152 7.39 -4.64 6.65
CA LEU A 152 6.78 -4.15 5.42
C LEU A 152 5.54 -3.29 5.69
N SER A 153 4.73 -3.64 6.70
CA SER A 153 3.58 -2.82 7.10
C SER A 153 4.01 -1.42 7.54
N TYR A 154 5.06 -1.30 8.36
CA TYR A 154 5.63 0.01 8.73
C TYR A 154 6.22 0.74 7.53
N ALA A 155 6.95 0.04 6.65
CA ALA A 155 7.49 0.64 5.42
C ALA A 155 6.37 1.22 4.54
N THR A 156 5.23 0.52 4.41
CA THR A 156 4.08 1.03 3.64
C THR A 156 3.44 2.26 4.27
N ILE A 157 3.44 2.40 5.60
CA ILE A 157 3.00 3.63 6.27
C ILE A 157 3.94 4.79 5.93
N VAL A 158 5.25 4.58 6.03
CA VAL A 158 6.24 5.60 5.69
C VAL A 158 6.09 6.04 4.23
N LEU A 159 5.97 5.09 3.30
CA LEU A 159 5.75 5.36 1.88
C LEU A 159 4.43 6.11 1.63
N ALA A 160 3.36 5.76 2.35
CA ALA A 160 2.08 6.46 2.27
C ALA A 160 2.24 7.94 2.71
N LEU A 161 2.90 8.17 3.84
CA LEU A 161 3.15 9.53 4.34
C LEU A 161 4.04 10.33 3.38
N LEU A 162 5.11 9.71 2.85
CA LEU A 162 5.97 10.35 1.85
C LEU A 162 5.20 10.72 0.57
N ALA A 163 4.36 9.82 0.06
CA ALA A 163 3.54 10.10 -1.12
C ALA A 163 2.53 11.23 -0.87
N LEU A 164 1.87 11.25 0.29
CA LEU A 164 0.94 12.31 0.67
C LEU A 164 1.62 13.67 0.86
N LEU A 165 2.76 13.69 1.55
CA LEU A 165 3.56 14.91 1.75
C LEU A 165 4.07 15.45 0.41
N ALA A 166 4.66 14.58 -0.41
CA ALA A 166 5.14 14.95 -1.73
C ALA A 166 4.00 15.50 -2.60
N GLY A 167 2.84 14.83 -2.61
CA GLY A 167 1.66 15.29 -3.34
C GLY A 167 1.09 16.62 -2.85
N GLY A 168 1.09 16.85 -1.53
CA GLY A 168 0.64 18.11 -0.93
C GLY A 168 1.55 19.31 -1.22
N LEU A 169 2.84 19.06 -1.44
CA LEU A 169 3.85 20.07 -1.78
C LEU A 169 3.91 20.39 -3.28
N ILE A 170 3.16 19.67 -4.11
CA ILE A 170 2.99 20.01 -5.53
C ILE A 170 2.04 21.22 -5.61
N HIS A 171 2.62 22.41 -5.50
CA HIS A 171 1.95 23.67 -5.83
C HIS A 171 2.20 23.97 -7.31
N ALA A 172 1.11 24.20 -8.05
CA ALA A 172 1.13 24.73 -9.40
C ALA A 172 0.84 26.23 -9.33
#